data_AF-A0A2K3N3R6-F1
#
_entry.id   AF-A0A2K3N3R6-F1
#
_cell.length_a   1.000
_cell.length_b   1.000
_cell.length_c   1.000
_cell.angle_alpha   90.00
_cell.angle_beta   90.00
_cell.angle_gamma   90.00
#
_symmetry.space_group_name_H-M   'P 1'
#
loop_
_entity.id
_entity.type
_entity.pdbx_description
1 polymer ?
#
loop_
_entity_poly.entity_id
_entity_poly.type
_entity_poly.pdbx_seq_one_letter_code
_entity_poly.pdbx_strand_id
1 'polypeptide(L)'
;MENGTALWGYNGPQLEILVRSILFHASASGKHLDCSFTGDLQVNYKNIAKVSWEPFIEPWQFLFTLVRDQEISILPSRSLTTDISLESTTQLNINITESLVECVSRTAEMLDDAFGLMGLKDHKENKLLHPPFAEYICARKCAAPYVIQNLTSVPLLYHVYLGHINPNDIHDSNMNPAKYVQPGSASTIYMDENAEQQLSRYRPYHSSDSLNEQRSSGVAHRYITVQLDGTSMPSDPISMDLVGLTCFDANFSKSHNVNGDDGRMNTAPTFVVPVVLDVSALRYSKLIRIYSTVVLLNATSTPLELRFDIPFGVSPTIFDPIHPGQQFPLPLHLAEAGCVRWRPMGNSYLWSEAHKLSNLLPINSKVGNFKSFICYPSHPNSHPFRCCLSVKSISLTSSGWLKNNLSVDDAKEHYIHHLILSAPLVINNFLPKEILLNSESGGVDHTVRISE
;
A
#
# COMPACT_ATOMS: atom_id res chain seq x y z
N MET A 1 -2.99 -8.19 -26.02
CA MET A 1 -1.72 -7.44 -26.17
C MET A 1 -0.80 -7.95 -25.08
N GLU A 2 0.39 -8.38 -25.46
CA GLU A 2 1.29 -9.22 -24.66
C GLU A 2 1.63 -8.59 -23.30
N ASN A 3 1.44 -9.39 -22.26
CA ASN A 3 1.91 -9.11 -20.90
C ASN A 3 3.43 -9.18 -20.88
N GLY A 4 4.08 -8.08 -21.27
CA GLY A 4 5.47 -7.83 -20.92
C GLY A 4 5.54 -7.56 -19.43
N THR A 5 5.75 -8.61 -18.63
CA THR A 5 6.15 -8.47 -17.23
C THR A 5 7.54 -7.85 -17.22
N ALA A 6 7.63 -6.53 -17.22
CA ALA A 6 8.86 -5.85 -16.84
C ALA A 6 9.23 -6.39 -15.45
N LEU A 7 10.34 -7.13 -15.34
CA LEU A 7 10.86 -7.55 -14.05
C LEU A 7 11.42 -6.31 -13.37
N TRP A 8 10.89 -6.05 -12.18
CA TRP A 8 11.16 -4.84 -11.46
C TRP A 8 12.21 -5.13 -10.38
N GLY A 9 13.34 -4.45 -10.43
CA GLY A 9 14.34 -4.49 -9.36
C GLY A 9 14.18 -3.28 -8.44
N TYR A 10 14.01 -3.51 -7.15
CA TYR A 10 14.23 -2.45 -6.15
C TYR A 10 15.68 -2.54 -5.67
N ASN A 11 16.41 -1.44 -5.81
CA ASN A 11 17.84 -1.38 -5.47
C ASN A 11 18.13 -0.60 -4.19
N GLY A 12 17.13 -0.38 -3.33
CA GLY A 12 17.34 0.26 -2.04
C GLY A 12 17.94 -0.71 -1.01
N PRO A 13 18.82 -0.26 -0.10
CA PRO A 13 19.30 -1.07 1.00
C PRO A 13 18.14 -1.41 1.96
N GLN A 14 17.99 -2.70 2.27
CA GLN A 14 16.94 -3.22 3.16
C GLN A 14 17.43 -3.43 4.60
N LEU A 15 18.71 -3.71 4.76
CA LEU A 15 19.36 -4.02 6.03
C LEU A 15 20.65 -3.21 6.15
N GLU A 16 20.89 -2.65 7.33
CA GLU A 16 22.12 -1.97 7.70
C GLU A 16 22.70 -2.66 8.93
N ILE A 17 23.97 -3.06 8.85
CA ILE A 17 24.72 -3.63 9.96
C ILE A 17 25.83 -2.66 10.30
N LEU A 18 25.79 -2.10 11.50
CA LEU A 18 26.81 -1.19 12.03
C LEU A 18 27.58 -1.90 13.12
N VAL A 19 28.91 -1.91 12.98
CA VAL A 19 29.82 -2.36 14.03
C VAL A 19 30.69 -1.17 14.43
N ARG A 20 30.60 -0.74 15.69
CA ARG A 20 31.33 0.41 16.24
C ARG A 20 32.31 -0.02 17.32
N SER A 21 33.23 0.88 17.67
CA SER A 21 34.16 0.72 18.80
C SER A 21 34.95 -0.59 18.77
N ILE A 22 35.39 -1.01 17.58
CA ILE A 22 36.08 -2.28 17.38
C ILE A 22 37.48 -2.21 18.00
N LEU A 23 37.73 -3.03 19.02
CA LEU A 23 39.07 -3.28 19.55
C LEU A 23 39.40 -4.75 19.31
N PHE A 24 40.52 -4.98 18.63
CA PHE A 24 41.02 -6.32 18.35
C PHE A 24 42.35 -6.51 19.06
N HIS A 25 42.43 -7.51 19.93
CA HIS A 25 43.65 -7.88 20.63
C HIS A 25 44.01 -9.32 20.27
N ALA A 26 45.10 -9.49 19.55
CA ALA A 26 45.63 -10.80 19.20
C ALA A 26 46.99 -10.97 19.85
N SER A 27 47.14 -12.04 20.62
CA SER A 27 48.41 -12.46 21.18
C SER A 27 48.70 -13.90 20.76
N ALA A 28 49.89 -14.10 20.19
CA ALA A 28 50.37 -15.40 19.77
C ALA A 28 51.61 -15.73 20.57
N SER A 29 51.49 -16.68 21.50
CA SER A 29 52.58 -17.16 22.34
C SER A 29 52.87 -18.61 21.99
N GLY A 30 53.69 -18.83 20.95
CA GLY A 30 54.16 -20.14 20.51
C GLY A 30 53.05 -21.13 20.14
N LYS A 31 52.54 -21.86 21.14
CA LYS A 31 51.51 -22.91 21.02
C LYS A 31 50.10 -22.45 21.41
N HIS A 32 49.99 -21.25 21.98
CA HIS A 32 48.74 -20.63 22.43
C HIS A 32 48.43 -19.43 21.54
N LEU A 33 47.25 -19.44 20.92
CA LEU A 33 46.72 -18.30 20.18
C LEU A 33 45.48 -17.80 20.90
N ASP A 34 45.56 -16.57 21.39
CA ASP A 34 44.45 -15.87 22.05
C ASP A 34 44.09 -14.64 21.22
N CYS A 35 42.87 -14.63 20.70
CA CYS A 35 42.30 -13.53 19.95
C CYS A 35 41.04 -13.06 20.65
N SER A 36 41.01 -11.82 21.10
CA SER A 36 39.81 -11.16 21.59
C SER A 36 39.38 -10.03 20.67
N PHE A 37 38.07 -9.94 20.46
CA PHE A 37 37.41 -8.94 19.65
C PHE A 37 36.30 -8.32 20.50
N THR A 38 36.36 -7.02 20.74
CA THR A 38 35.26 -6.27 21.35
C THR A 38 34.66 -5.31 20.34
N GLY A 39 33.35 -5.16 20.34
CA GLY A 39 32.67 -4.15 19.54
C GLY A 39 31.23 -3.92 19.97
N ASP A 40 30.65 -2.85 19.44
CA ASP A 40 29.22 -2.55 19.54
C ASP A 40 28.55 -2.98 18.22
N LEU A 41 27.61 -3.91 18.26
CA LEU A 41 26.80 -4.32 17.12
C LEU A 41 25.45 -3.61 17.15
N GLN A 42 25.07 -3.00 16.04
CA GLN A 42 23.71 -2.48 15.81
C GLN A 42 23.24 -2.96 14.45
N VAL A 43 22.00 -3.47 14.38
CA VAL A 43 21.40 -3.92 13.11
C VAL A 43 20.08 -3.19 12.92
N ASN A 44 19.94 -2.48 11.81
CA ASN A 44 18.74 -1.75 11.44
C ASN A 44 18.13 -2.34 10.16
N TYR A 45 16.81 -2.29 10.03
CA TYR A 45 16.10 -2.64 8.80
C TYR A 45 15.31 -1.44 8.28
N LYS A 46 15.05 -1.42 6.97
CA LYS A 46 14.29 -0.34 6.34
C LYS A 46 12.79 -0.63 6.46
N ASN A 47 12.07 0.23 7.16
CA ASN A 47 10.61 0.21 7.16
C ASN A 47 10.10 0.95 5.91
N ILE A 48 9.51 0.20 4.96
CA ILE A 48 8.99 0.78 3.72
C ILE A 48 7.79 1.72 3.95
N ALA A 49 6.98 1.42 4.97
CA ALA A 49 5.73 2.12 5.27
C ALA A 49 6.00 3.52 5.81
N LYS A 50 7.02 3.66 6.66
CA LYS A 50 7.43 4.94 7.25
C LYS A 50 8.59 5.62 6.52
N VAL A 51 9.27 4.89 5.63
CA VAL A 51 10.53 5.31 4.97
C VAL A 51 11.60 5.67 6.01
N SER A 52 11.55 5.04 7.18
CA SER A 52 12.51 5.19 8.27
C SER A 52 13.33 3.92 8.46
N TRP A 53 14.48 4.05 9.10
CA TRP A 53 15.23 2.90 9.61
C TRP A 53 14.71 2.57 11.01
N GLU A 54 14.47 1.30 11.27
CA GLU A 54 14.05 0.79 12.58
C GLU A 54 15.11 -0.21 13.09
N PRO A 55 15.48 -0.15 14.39
CA PRO A 55 16.47 -1.07 14.94
C PRO A 55 15.88 -2.47 15.12
N PHE A 56 16.51 -3.47 14.52
CA PHE A 56 16.27 -4.88 14.81
C PHE A 56 17.06 -5.32 16.05
N ILE A 57 18.35 -4.98 16.09
CA ILE A 57 19.23 -5.16 17.24
C ILE A 57 19.66 -3.78 17.70
N GLU A 58 19.26 -3.42 18.93
CA GLU A 58 19.75 -2.20 19.57
C GLU A 58 21.26 -2.32 19.84
N PRO A 59 22.00 -1.19 19.96
CA PRO A 59 23.44 -1.22 20.17
C PRO A 59 23.85 -2.18 21.30
N TRP A 60 24.51 -3.28 20.93
CA TRP A 60 24.85 -4.39 21.82
C TRP A 60 26.37 -4.55 21.90
N GLN A 61 26.90 -4.49 23.12
CA GLN A 61 28.32 -4.66 23.39
C GLN A 61 28.64 -6.13 23.53
N PHE A 62 29.61 -6.61 22.75
CA PHE A 62 30.05 -7.98 22.83
C PHE A 62 31.57 -8.09 22.90
N LEU A 63 32.01 -9.11 23.62
CA LEU A 63 33.38 -9.59 23.71
C LEU A 63 33.40 -11.02 23.16
N PHE A 64 34.00 -11.18 22.01
CA PHE A 64 34.26 -12.48 21.40
C PHE A 64 35.71 -12.89 21.69
N THR A 65 35.91 -14.02 22.33
CA THR A 65 37.22 -14.58 22.66
C THR A 65 37.39 -15.93 21.97
N LEU A 66 38.48 -16.06 21.23
CA LEU A 66 38.89 -17.27 20.52
C LEU A 66 40.24 -17.69 21.08
N VAL A 67 40.22 -18.78 21.84
CA VAL A 67 41.43 -19.39 22.40
C VAL A 67 41.69 -20.70 21.68
N ARG A 68 42.89 -20.85 21.14
CA ARG A 68 43.33 -22.07 20.46
C ARG A 68 44.61 -22.59 21.10
N ASP A 69 44.53 -23.80 21.63
CA ASP A 69 45.66 -24.52 22.18
C ASP A 69 46.08 -25.69 21.28
N GLN A 70 47.38 -25.77 21.02
CA GLN A 70 48.00 -26.89 20.32
C GLN A 70 48.78 -27.78 21.29
N GLU A 71 48.18 -28.91 21.65
CA GLU A 71 48.90 -29.99 22.33
C GLU A 71 49.68 -30.85 21.34
N ILE A 72 50.99 -30.99 21.57
CA ILE A 72 51.83 -31.96 20.86
C ILE A 72 51.90 -33.20 21.74
N SER A 73 50.99 -34.14 21.55
CA SER A 73 51.14 -35.50 22.08
C SER A 73 51.94 -36.37 21.09
N ILE A 74 52.65 -37.37 21.60
CA ILE A 74 53.58 -38.24 20.85
C ILE A 74 52.83 -39.27 19.96
N LEU A 75 51.49 -39.24 19.95
CA LEU A 75 50.64 -40.03 19.04
C LEU A 75 50.17 -39.18 17.84
N PRO A 76 49.94 -39.78 16.65
CA PRO A 76 49.65 -39.05 15.41
C PRO A 76 48.29 -38.34 15.36
N SER A 77 47.50 -38.37 16.44
CA SER A 77 46.24 -37.64 16.57
C SER A 77 46.49 -36.28 17.23
N ARG A 78 46.72 -35.25 16.41
CA ARG A 78 46.73 -33.84 16.85
C ARG A 78 45.37 -33.48 17.46
N SER A 79 45.30 -33.28 18.77
CA SER A 79 44.15 -32.64 19.42
C SER A 79 44.33 -31.13 19.34
N LEU A 80 43.49 -30.48 18.52
CA LEU A 80 43.38 -29.03 18.47
C LEU A 80 42.15 -28.64 19.29
N THR A 81 42.34 -28.09 20.48
CA THR A 81 41.24 -27.51 21.26
C THR A 81 41.08 -26.05 20.82
N THR A 82 39.88 -25.71 20.34
CA THR A 82 39.52 -24.34 19.98
C THR A 82 38.30 -23.98 20.81
N ASP A 83 38.52 -23.15 21.82
CA ASP A 83 37.47 -22.62 22.68
C ASP A 83 37.01 -21.29 22.11
N ILE A 84 35.69 -21.19 21.94
CA ILE A 84 35.03 -20.00 21.41
C ILE A 84 34.04 -19.55 22.48
N SER A 85 34.31 -18.40 23.08
CA SER A 85 33.41 -17.77 24.06
C SER A 85 32.93 -16.44 23.54
N LEU A 86 31.64 -16.19 23.74
CA LEU A 86 30.98 -14.92 23.44
C LEU A 86 30.37 -14.42 24.74
N GLU A 87 30.99 -13.39 25.30
CA GLU A 87 30.56 -12.74 26.53
C GLU A 87 30.01 -11.35 26.19
N SER A 88 29.07 -10.88 27.00
CA SER A 88 28.52 -9.54 26.86
C SER A 88 28.23 -8.95 28.22
N THR A 89 28.56 -7.67 28.36
CA THR A 89 28.31 -6.88 29.57
C THR A 89 26.93 -6.22 29.54
N THR A 90 26.24 -6.16 28.39
CA THR A 90 24.96 -5.49 28.21
C THR A 90 23.84 -6.47 27.82
N GLN A 91 22.60 -6.11 28.12
CA GLN A 91 21.43 -6.90 27.71
C GLN A 91 21.24 -6.80 26.20
N LEU A 92 21.06 -7.93 25.53
CA LEU A 92 20.76 -8.01 24.10
C LEU A 92 19.26 -7.74 23.88
N ASN A 93 18.93 -6.60 23.28
CA ASN A 93 17.55 -6.24 22.94
C ASN A 93 17.30 -6.51 21.45
N ILE A 94 16.31 -7.37 21.17
CA ILE A 94 15.90 -7.74 19.82
C ILE A 94 14.44 -7.32 19.63
N ASN A 95 14.19 -6.49 18.61
CA ASN A 95 12.87 -5.97 18.29
C ASN A 95 12.30 -6.71 17.07
N ILE A 96 11.32 -7.58 17.30
CA ILE A 96 10.59 -8.29 16.24
C ILE A 96 9.25 -7.59 16.01
N THR A 97 9.10 -6.99 14.83
CA THR A 97 7.91 -6.23 14.42
C THR A 97 7.29 -6.86 13.18
N GLU A 98 6.03 -6.53 12.90
CA GLU A 98 5.37 -6.91 11.63
C GLU A 98 6.13 -6.36 10.41
N SER A 99 6.63 -5.12 10.49
CA SER A 99 7.42 -4.49 9.42
C SER A 99 8.74 -5.21 9.16
N LEU A 100 9.37 -5.81 10.17
CA LEU A 100 10.55 -6.66 10.00
C LEU A 100 10.21 -7.94 9.23
N VAL A 101 9.14 -8.65 9.63
CA VAL A 101 8.70 -9.89 8.95
C VAL A 101 8.39 -9.60 7.48
N GLU A 102 7.70 -8.49 7.23
CA GLU A 102 7.38 -8.03 5.88
C GLU A 102 8.64 -7.69 5.07
N CYS A 103 9.64 -7.04 5.69
CA CYS A 103 10.93 -6.75 5.07
C CYS A 103 11.71 -8.03 4.72
N VAL A 104 11.74 -9.02 5.62
CA VAL A 104 12.40 -10.30 5.38
C VAL A 104 11.70 -11.08 4.26
N SER A 105 10.37 -11.17 4.27
CA SER A 105 9.60 -11.82 3.20
C SER A 105 9.90 -11.20 1.84
N ARG A 106 9.89 -9.87 1.75
CA ARG A 106 10.25 -9.16 0.51
C ARG A 106 11.69 -9.40 0.08
N THR A 107 12.62 -9.42 1.03
CA THR A 107 14.03 -9.68 0.74
C THR A 107 14.21 -11.11 0.21
N ALA A 108 13.48 -12.08 0.77
CA ALA A 108 13.47 -13.45 0.26
C ALA A 108 12.89 -13.51 -1.16
N GLU A 109 11.75 -12.88 -1.42
CA GLU A 109 11.18 -12.78 -2.78
C GLU A 109 12.14 -12.12 -3.77
N MET A 110 12.82 -11.03 -3.38
CA MET A 110 13.83 -10.37 -4.20
C MET A 110 15.03 -11.27 -4.51
N LEU A 111 15.46 -12.08 -3.53
CA LEU A 111 16.52 -13.06 -3.71
C LEU A 111 16.07 -14.17 -4.67
N ASP A 112 14.86 -14.71 -4.49
CA ASP A 112 14.29 -15.73 -5.36
C ASP A 112 14.15 -15.22 -6.81
N ASP A 113 13.68 -13.99 -7.02
CA ASP A 113 13.61 -13.35 -8.33
C ASP A 113 15.01 -13.19 -8.96
N ALA A 114 16.01 -12.78 -8.17
CA ALA A 114 17.39 -12.63 -8.62
C ALA A 114 18.05 -14.00 -8.95
N PHE A 115 17.80 -15.03 -8.15
CA PHE A 115 18.30 -16.38 -8.38
C PHE A 115 17.59 -17.06 -9.55
N GLY A 116 16.28 -16.85 -9.72
CA GLY A 116 15.52 -17.32 -10.89
C GLY A 116 16.04 -16.72 -12.20
N LEU A 117 16.52 -15.48 -12.17
CA LEU A 117 17.19 -14.83 -13.29
C LEU A 117 18.56 -15.46 -13.61
N MET A 118 19.27 -15.94 -12.58
CA MET A 118 20.57 -16.60 -12.74
C MET A 118 20.42 -18.02 -13.30
N GLY A 119 19.39 -18.77 -12.87
CA GLY A 119 19.08 -20.11 -13.39
C GLY A 119 18.62 -20.17 -14.85
N LEU A 120 18.08 -19.07 -15.40
CA LEU A 120 17.70 -19.00 -16.82
C LEU A 120 18.91 -18.84 -17.76
N LYS A 121 20.09 -18.46 -17.24
CA LYS A 121 21.31 -18.27 -18.04
C LYS A 121 22.05 -19.57 -18.36
N ASP A 122 21.85 -20.64 -17.60
CA ASP A 122 22.60 -21.89 -17.78
C ASP A 122 22.08 -22.80 -18.92
N HIS A 123 20.99 -22.42 -19.59
CA HIS A 123 20.39 -23.23 -20.69
C HIS A 123 20.43 -22.61 -22.08
N LYS A 124 21.17 -21.51 -22.30
CA LYS A 124 21.37 -20.93 -23.65
C LYS A 124 22.83 -20.63 -23.95
N GLU A 125 23.66 -21.67 -23.95
CA GLU A 125 24.89 -21.64 -24.75
C GLU A 125 24.54 -21.81 -26.23
N ASN A 126 24.73 -20.72 -26.99
CA ASN A 126 25.00 -20.62 -28.43
C ASN A 126 24.14 -19.56 -29.13
N LYS A 127 24.56 -18.29 -29.03
CA LYS A 127 24.86 -17.44 -30.20
C LYS A 127 25.44 -16.11 -29.75
N LEU A 128 26.65 -15.88 -30.23
CA LEU A 128 27.40 -14.63 -30.21
C LEU A 128 26.60 -13.50 -30.85
N LEU A 129 25.83 -12.76 -30.06
CA LEU A 129 25.44 -11.37 -30.33
C LEU A 129 25.33 -10.66 -28.98
N HIS A 130 26.19 -9.66 -28.76
CA HIS A 130 26.15 -8.78 -27.61
C HIS A 130 24.72 -8.26 -27.36
N PRO A 131 24.10 -8.53 -26.19
CA PRO A 131 22.95 -7.75 -25.75
C PRO A 131 23.46 -6.37 -25.31
N PRO A 132 22.68 -5.29 -25.51
CA PRO A 132 23.14 -3.95 -25.23
C PRO A 132 23.34 -3.78 -23.71
N PHE A 133 24.59 -3.58 -23.33
CA PHE A 133 25.06 -3.25 -21.97
C PHE A 133 24.36 -2.00 -21.38
N ALA A 134 23.58 -1.26 -22.19
CA ALA A 134 22.86 -0.06 -21.82
C ALA A 134 21.56 -0.32 -21.01
N GLU A 135 20.84 -1.43 -21.24
CA GLU A 135 19.57 -1.70 -20.53
C GLU A 135 19.80 -2.14 -19.08
N TYR A 136 20.92 -2.81 -18.79
CA TYR A 136 21.31 -3.20 -17.43
C TYR A 136 21.80 -2.03 -16.57
N ILE A 137 22.26 -0.93 -17.19
CA ILE A 137 22.70 0.27 -16.45
C ILE A 137 21.49 1.09 -15.98
N CYS A 138 20.38 1.10 -16.75
CA CYS A 138 19.15 1.80 -16.37
C CYS A 138 18.44 1.11 -15.20
N ALA A 139 18.43 -0.23 -15.18
CA ALA A 139 17.88 -1.01 -14.07
C ALA A 139 18.60 -0.74 -12.73
N ARG A 140 19.84 -0.23 -12.75
CA ARG A 140 20.62 0.13 -11.56
C ARG A 140 20.26 1.48 -10.94
N LYS A 141 19.56 2.36 -11.67
CA LYS A 141 19.38 3.78 -11.30
C LYS A 141 17.99 4.14 -10.76
N CYS A 142 16.97 3.32 -10.98
CA CYS A 142 15.60 3.67 -10.61
C CYS A 142 15.25 3.14 -9.21
N ALA A 143 15.22 4.03 -8.23
CA ALA A 143 14.78 3.71 -6.87
C ALA A 143 13.25 3.80 -6.73
N ALA A 144 12.65 2.76 -6.13
CA ALA A 144 11.24 2.63 -5.74
C ALA A 144 10.22 3.07 -6.83
N PRO A 145 9.88 2.20 -7.80
CA PRO A 145 8.98 2.57 -8.89
C PRO A 145 7.52 2.66 -8.38
N TYR A 146 7.07 3.86 -8.02
CA TYR A 146 5.67 4.04 -7.63
C TYR A 146 4.75 3.69 -8.80
N VAL A 147 3.65 3.02 -8.52
CA VAL A 147 2.59 2.76 -9.48
C VAL A 147 1.39 3.58 -9.05
N ILE A 148 0.88 4.43 -9.93
CA ILE A 148 -0.35 5.19 -9.71
C ILE A 148 -1.49 4.53 -10.48
N GLN A 149 -2.61 4.28 -9.80
CA GLN A 149 -3.79 3.67 -10.38
C GLN A 149 -4.98 4.63 -10.21
N ASN A 150 -5.54 5.05 -11.33
CA ASN A 150 -6.74 5.87 -11.34
C ASN A 150 -7.97 4.95 -11.30
N LEU A 151 -8.58 4.83 -10.14
CA LEU A 151 -9.85 4.11 -9.95
C LEU A 151 -11.04 5.08 -9.84
N THR A 152 -10.84 6.35 -10.22
CA THR A 152 -11.92 7.32 -10.36
C THR A 152 -12.57 7.22 -11.74
N SER A 153 -13.72 7.86 -11.90
CA SER A 153 -14.46 7.93 -13.17
C SER A 153 -14.02 9.05 -14.09
N VAL A 154 -13.01 9.84 -13.72
CA VAL A 154 -12.55 11.01 -14.47
C VAL A 154 -11.05 10.94 -14.71
N PRO A 155 -10.53 11.50 -15.83
CA PRO A 155 -9.11 11.56 -16.06
C PRO A 155 -8.37 12.25 -14.91
N LEU A 156 -7.17 11.75 -14.62
CA LEU A 156 -6.33 12.20 -13.53
C LEU A 156 -5.07 12.86 -14.09
N LEU A 157 -4.78 14.07 -13.65
CA LEU A 157 -3.53 14.77 -13.88
C LEU A 157 -2.71 14.74 -12.60
N TYR A 158 -1.42 14.42 -12.69
CA TYR A 158 -0.55 14.45 -11.50
C TYR A 158 0.83 15.06 -11.77
N HIS A 159 1.39 15.65 -10.72
CA HIS A 159 2.75 16.16 -10.67
C HIS A 159 3.49 15.56 -9.49
N VAL A 160 4.77 15.25 -9.70
CA VAL A 160 5.66 14.70 -8.68
C VAL A 160 6.83 15.64 -8.49
N TYR A 161 7.14 15.95 -7.23
CA TYR A 161 8.28 16.77 -6.86
C TYR A 161 8.97 16.20 -5.62
N LEU A 162 10.25 16.53 -5.52
CA LEU A 162 11.09 16.19 -4.40
C LEU A 162 11.15 17.39 -3.46
N GLY A 163 10.67 17.25 -2.24
CA GLY A 163 10.55 18.37 -1.32
C GLY A 163 11.52 18.31 -0.14
N HIS A 164 12.27 19.39 0.07
CA HIS A 164 12.54 19.94 1.40
C HIS A 164 11.81 21.28 1.46
N ILE A 165 10.78 21.41 2.32
CA ILE A 165 10.23 22.70 2.85
C ILE A 165 9.17 23.47 2.01
N ASN A 166 8.24 24.09 2.76
CA ASN A 166 7.22 25.15 2.54
C ASN A 166 6.38 25.27 1.23
N PRO A 167 5.04 25.42 1.34
CA PRO A 167 4.13 25.55 0.20
C PRO A 167 4.15 26.91 -0.55
N ASN A 168 4.91 27.91 -0.06
CA ASN A 168 4.94 29.24 -0.68
C ASN A 168 5.96 29.37 -1.83
N ASP A 169 6.89 28.43 -1.98
CA ASP A 169 7.92 28.44 -3.04
C ASP A 169 7.55 27.55 -4.25
N ILE A 170 6.33 27.01 -4.27
CA ILE A 170 5.86 26.05 -5.31
C ILE A 170 5.77 26.70 -6.71
N HIS A 171 5.89 28.03 -6.83
CA HIS A 171 5.66 28.72 -8.09
C HIS A 171 6.81 28.70 -9.11
N ASP A 172 8.04 28.26 -8.78
CA ASP A 172 9.18 28.52 -9.71
C ASP A 172 10.28 27.45 -9.84
N SER A 173 10.10 26.20 -9.40
CA SER A 173 11.13 25.16 -9.61
C SER A 173 10.67 24.04 -10.55
N ASN A 174 11.23 24.05 -11.79
CA ASN A 174 11.28 22.96 -12.77
C ASN A 174 10.20 21.87 -12.62
N MET A 175 8.94 22.23 -12.90
CA MET A 175 7.86 21.25 -12.95
C MET A 175 8.15 20.22 -14.05
N ASN A 176 8.34 18.96 -13.66
CA ASN A 176 8.22 17.86 -14.59
C ASN A 176 6.85 17.96 -15.31
N PRO A 177 6.78 17.65 -16.61
CA PRO A 177 5.53 17.77 -17.35
C PRO A 177 4.44 16.94 -16.67
N ALA A 178 3.27 17.55 -16.52
CA ALA A 178 2.06 16.94 -15.98
C ALA A 178 1.77 15.62 -16.72
N LYS A 179 1.53 14.54 -15.97
CA LYS A 179 1.22 13.22 -16.55
C LYS A 179 -0.25 12.89 -16.38
N TYR A 180 -0.84 12.33 -17.42
CA TYR A 180 -2.25 11.94 -17.45
C TYR A 180 -2.42 10.43 -17.20
N VAL A 181 -3.43 10.08 -16.42
CA VAL A 181 -3.86 8.69 -16.19
C VAL A 181 -5.36 8.59 -16.46
N GLN A 182 -5.72 7.74 -17.42
CA GLN A 182 -7.12 7.52 -17.79
C GLN A 182 -7.88 6.76 -16.70
N PRO A 183 -9.22 6.93 -16.61
CA PRO A 183 -10.06 6.14 -15.69
C PRO A 183 -9.82 4.64 -15.86
N GLY A 184 -9.62 3.93 -14.75
CA GLY A 184 -9.37 2.49 -14.72
C GLY A 184 -7.97 2.06 -15.14
N SER A 185 -7.08 2.99 -15.52
CA SER A 185 -5.71 2.65 -15.92
C SER A 185 -4.68 2.88 -14.82
N ALA A 186 -3.51 2.25 -14.98
CA ALA A 186 -2.36 2.43 -14.11
C ALA A 186 -1.17 2.98 -14.92
N SER A 187 -0.36 3.80 -14.27
CA SER A 187 0.85 4.39 -14.83
C SER A 187 2.00 4.27 -13.84
N THR A 188 3.23 4.15 -14.35
CA THR A 188 4.42 3.93 -13.55
C THR A 188 5.22 5.22 -13.43
N ILE A 189 5.62 5.57 -12.22
CA ILE A 189 6.35 6.79 -11.93
C ILE A 189 7.84 6.45 -11.76
N TYR A 190 8.61 6.72 -12.81
CA TYR A 190 10.06 6.58 -12.79
C TYR A 190 10.71 7.79 -12.12
N MET A 191 11.52 7.53 -11.11
CA MET A 191 12.35 8.55 -10.45
C MET A 191 13.79 8.38 -10.93
N ASP A 192 14.36 9.46 -11.48
CA ASP A 192 15.79 9.54 -11.75
C ASP A 192 16.45 10.10 -10.50
N GLU A 193 17.18 9.26 -9.76
CA GLU A 193 17.89 9.70 -8.56
C GLU A 193 19.40 9.55 -8.76
N ASN A 194 20.12 10.65 -8.55
CA ASN A 194 21.57 10.64 -8.51
C ASN A 194 22.07 9.81 -7.32
N ALA A 195 23.11 9.01 -7.55
CA ALA A 195 23.67 8.06 -6.57
C ALA A 195 24.09 8.70 -5.23
N GLU A 196 24.45 9.98 -5.22
CA GLU A 196 24.81 10.72 -4.00
C GLU A 196 23.60 11.05 -3.10
N GLN A 197 22.42 11.27 -3.71
CA GLN A 197 21.17 11.51 -2.96
C GLN A 197 20.60 10.23 -2.34
N GLN A 198 20.91 9.06 -2.92
CA GLN A 198 20.61 7.77 -2.30
C GLN A 198 21.38 7.64 -0.98
N LEU A 199 22.70 7.80 -1.02
CA LEU A 199 23.59 7.58 0.13
C LEU A 199 23.29 8.54 1.30
N SER A 200 22.92 9.80 1.01
CA SER A 200 22.58 10.78 2.06
C SER A 200 21.24 10.48 2.75
N ARG A 201 20.28 9.82 2.07
CA ARG A 201 19.01 9.37 2.68
C ARG A 201 19.14 8.16 3.59
N TYR A 202 20.15 7.33 3.38
CA TYR A 202 20.31 6.09 4.12
C TYR A 202 21.18 6.22 5.37
N ARG A 203 21.75 7.40 5.65
CA ARG A 203 22.54 7.62 6.88
C ARG A 203 21.61 7.69 8.10
N PRO A 204 21.79 6.85 9.14
CA PRO A 204 20.94 6.86 10.31
C PRO A 204 21.14 8.13 11.16
N TYR A 205 20.05 8.57 11.81
CA TYR A 205 19.99 9.74 12.70
C TYR A 205 21.00 9.72 13.87
N HIS A 206 21.56 8.56 14.19
CA HIS A 206 22.52 8.37 15.30
C HIS A 206 23.98 8.33 14.86
N SER A 207 24.34 8.87 13.68
CA SER A 207 25.73 8.83 13.18
C SER A 207 26.47 10.17 13.25
N SER A 208 25.95 11.21 13.88
CA SER A 208 26.67 12.48 14.06
C SER A 208 26.58 12.99 15.48
N ASP A 209 27.47 12.47 16.32
CA ASP A 209 27.88 13.10 17.56
C ASP A 209 28.92 14.20 17.20
N SER A 210 28.47 15.28 16.54
CA SER A 210 29.27 16.50 16.35
C SER A 210 28.43 17.67 15.81
N LEU A 211 28.08 18.59 16.71
CA LEU A 211 28.07 20.05 16.50
C LEU A 211 27.61 20.56 15.12
N ASN A 212 26.31 20.44 14.82
CA ASN A 212 25.57 21.33 13.91
C ASN A 212 24.06 21.05 14.03
N GLU A 213 23.49 21.32 15.21
CA GLU A 213 22.05 21.18 15.49
C GLU A 213 21.15 22.23 14.80
N GLN A 214 21.59 22.87 13.71
CA GLN A 214 20.80 23.94 13.07
C GLN A 214 20.86 23.94 11.55
N ARG A 215 20.80 22.75 10.92
CA ARG A 215 20.39 22.60 9.52
C ARG A 215 19.38 21.45 9.40
N SER A 216 18.10 21.81 9.53
CA SER A 216 16.91 21.08 9.06
C SER A 216 17.06 19.57 8.84
N SER A 217 16.88 18.85 9.95
CA SER A 217 16.39 17.48 10.01
C SER A 217 15.21 17.25 9.05
N GLY A 218 15.33 16.31 8.12
CA GLY A 218 14.20 15.82 7.33
C GLY A 218 14.68 14.96 6.16
N VAL A 219 14.36 13.68 6.18
CA VAL A 219 14.40 12.85 4.96
C VAL A 219 13.52 13.57 3.93
N ALA A 220 14.08 13.96 2.78
CA ALA A 220 13.30 14.61 1.73
C ALA A 220 12.23 13.63 1.22
N HIS A 221 10.98 13.84 1.62
CA HIS A 221 9.85 13.05 1.17
C HIS A 221 9.52 13.40 -0.28
N ARG A 222 9.10 12.39 -1.04
CA ARG A 222 8.54 12.59 -2.38
C ARG A 222 7.05 12.87 -2.24
N TYR A 223 6.60 13.92 -2.92
CA TYR A 223 5.22 14.36 -2.86
C TYR A 223 4.56 14.27 -4.24
N ILE A 224 3.25 14.08 -4.22
CA ILE A 224 2.38 14.11 -5.39
C ILE A 224 1.29 15.17 -5.17
N THR A 225 1.00 15.91 -6.22
CA THR A 225 -0.24 16.69 -6.33
C THR A 225 -1.08 16.11 -7.43
N VAL A 226 -2.38 16.03 -7.17
CA VAL A 226 -3.35 15.37 -8.02
C VAL A 226 -4.46 16.33 -8.38
N GLN A 227 -4.78 16.44 -9.66
CA GLN A 227 -5.91 17.20 -10.15
C GLN A 227 -6.80 16.29 -11.00
N LEU A 228 -8.09 16.28 -10.67
CA LEU A 228 -9.08 15.55 -11.46
C LEU A 228 -9.62 16.45 -12.57
N ASP A 229 -9.90 15.87 -13.72
CA ASP A 229 -10.49 16.62 -14.82
C ASP A 229 -11.84 17.23 -14.41
N GLY A 230 -12.06 18.50 -14.78
CA GLY A 230 -13.20 19.30 -14.33
C GLY A 230 -13.05 19.98 -12.97
N THR A 231 -11.93 19.86 -12.27
CA THR A 231 -11.67 20.59 -11.00
C THR A 231 -10.85 21.86 -11.22
N SER A 232 -11.11 22.90 -10.40
CA SER A 232 -10.39 24.19 -10.52
C SER A 232 -8.94 24.12 -10.08
N MET A 233 -8.64 23.38 -9.01
CA MET A 233 -7.37 23.41 -8.30
C MET A 233 -6.88 21.99 -8.01
N PRO A 234 -5.54 21.76 -8.06
CA PRO A 234 -4.96 20.50 -7.62
C PRO A 234 -5.12 20.30 -6.11
N SER A 235 -4.96 19.06 -5.67
CA SER A 235 -4.84 18.70 -4.26
C SER A 235 -3.63 19.39 -3.61
N ASP A 236 -3.66 19.48 -2.28
CA ASP A 236 -2.46 19.79 -1.51
C ASP A 236 -1.37 18.72 -1.75
N PRO A 237 -0.10 19.06 -1.51
CA PRO A 237 1.02 18.13 -1.42
C PRO A 237 0.75 16.89 -0.55
N ILE A 238 0.66 15.70 -1.16
CA ILE A 238 0.51 14.43 -0.43
C ILE A 238 1.80 13.61 -0.55
N SER A 239 2.32 13.10 0.57
CA SER A 239 3.52 12.27 0.54
C SER A 239 3.22 10.93 -0.12
N MET A 240 3.99 10.55 -1.14
CA MET A 240 3.95 9.22 -1.74
C MET A 240 4.70 8.18 -0.90
N ASP A 241 5.49 8.66 0.06
CA ASP A 241 6.40 7.84 0.86
C ASP A 241 5.74 7.25 2.10
N LEU A 242 4.65 7.80 2.58
CA LEU A 242 3.99 7.26 3.77
C LEU A 242 2.87 6.33 3.34
N VAL A 243 2.93 5.06 3.77
CA VAL A 243 1.84 4.10 3.56
C VAL A 243 0.68 4.50 4.45
N GLY A 244 -0.52 4.59 3.87
CA GLY A 244 -1.71 5.03 4.55
C GLY A 244 -2.74 5.64 3.61
N LEU A 245 -3.84 6.05 4.22
CA LEU A 245 -4.98 6.66 3.55
C LEU A 245 -4.97 8.15 3.79
N THR A 246 -5.12 8.93 2.73
CA THR A 246 -5.28 10.38 2.77
C THR A 246 -6.54 10.76 2.02
N CYS A 247 -7.25 11.79 2.48
CA CYS A 247 -8.45 12.29 1.83
C CYS A 247 -8.28 13.77 1.51
N PHE A 248 -8.74 14.19 0.34
CA PHE A 248 -8.79 15.59 -0.05
C PHE A 248 -10.10 15.92 -0.75
N ASP A 249 -10.49 17.20 -0.68
CA ASP A 249 -11.74 17.70 -1.24
C ASP A 249 -11.51 18.13 -2.70
N ALA A 250 -12.16 17.45 -3.66
CA ALA A 250 -12.12 17.81 -5.08
C ALA A 250 -13.31 18.73 -5.42
N ASN A 251 -13.02 19.95 -5.86
CA ASN A 251 -14.04 20.96 -6.15
C ASN A 251 -14.31 21.09 -7.66
N PHE A 252 -15.51 20.71 -8.09
CA PHE A 252 -15.98 20.80 -9.48
C PHE A 252 -16.84 22.05 -9.75
N SER A 253 -17.09 22.90 -8.74
CA SER A 253 -17.98 24.06 -8.89
C SER A 253 -17.38 25.24 -9.68
N LYS A 254 -16.06 25.25 -9.88
CA LYS A 254 -15.35 26.30 -10.61
C LYS A 254 -14.61 25.66 -11.78
N SER A 255 -15.17 25.70 -12.97
CA SER A 255 -14.37 25.50 -14.18
C SER A 255 -13.40 26.67 -14.30
N HIS A 256 -12.16 26.40 -14.69
CA HIS A 256 -11.05 27.35 -14.75
C HIS A 256 -11.37 28.55 -15.68
N ASN A 257 -11.98 29.62 -15.15
CA ASN A 257 -12.20 30.87 -15.88
C ASN A 257 -10.89 31.66 -15.88
N VAL A 258 -10.24 31.76 -17.05
CA VAL A 258 -8.97 32.46 -17.24
C VAL A 258 -9.12 34.00 -17.23
N ASN A 259 -10.33 34.55 -17.21
CA ASN A 259 -10.55 36.00 -17.19
C ASN A 259 -11.72 36.39 -16.30
N GLY A 260 -11.52 37.39 -15.44
CA GLY A 260 -12.61 38.23 -14.92
C GLY A 260 -12.74 38.24 -13.40
N ASP A 261 -12.23 39.33 -12.84
CA ASP A 261 -12.73 40.04 -11.65
C ASP A 261 -14.25 39.85 -11.44
N ASP A 262 -14.69 39.51 -10.23
CA ASP A 262 -15.65 40.34 -9.48
C ASP A 262 -15.98 39.71 -8.12
N GLY A 263 -15.90 40.54 -7.08
CA GLY A 263 -16.42 40.22 -5.76
C GLY A 263 -17.94 40.26 -5.80
N ARG A 264 -18.61 39.10 -5.79
CA ARG A 264 -20.02 39.00 -5.42
C ARG A 264 -20.34 37.61 -4.87
N MET A 265 -20.92 37.60 -3.67
CA MET A 265 -21.48 36.43 -3.00
C MET A 265 -22.42 35.68 -3.95
N ASN A 266 -21.97 34.53 -4.46
CA ASN A 266 -22.84 33.54 -5.08
C ASN A 266 -22.75 32.26 -4.26
N THR A 267 -23.73 32.07 -3.39
CA THR A 267 -24.14 30.81 -2.74
C THR A 267 -24.63 29.80 -3.79
N ALA A 268 -23.77 29.42 -4.73
CA ALA A 268 -23.99 28.24 -5.55
C ALA A 268 -23.58 27.01 -4.73
N PRO A 269 -24.32 25.88 -4.82
CA PRO A 269 -23.89 24.65 -4.17
C PRO A 269 -22.50 24.29 -4.71
N THR A 270 -21.51 24.33 -3.82
CA THR A 270 -20.16 23.95 -4.16
C THR A 270 -20.16 22.42 -4.27
N PHE A 271 -20.10 21.87 -5.48
CA PHE A 271 -19.99 20.43 -5.68
C PHE A 271 -18.57 19.99 -5.31
N VAL A 272 -18.40 19.67 -4.03
CA VAL A 272 -17.13 19.24 -3.44
C VAL A 272 -17.26 17.77 -3.08
N VAL A 273 -16.51 16.93 -3.79
CA VAL A 273 -16.51 15.49 -3.57
C VAL A 273 -15.20 15.08 -2.90
N PRO A 274 -15.25 14.37 -1.76
CA PRO A 274 -14.04 13.84 -1.14
C PRO A 274 -13.44 12.71 -1.98
N VAL A 275 -12.11 12.72 -2.11
CA VAL A 275 -11.33 11.76 -2.88
C VAL A 275 -10.31 11.10 -1.97
N VAL A 276 -10.21 9.78 -2.06
CA VAL A 276 -9.25 8.99 -1.28
C VAL A 276 -8.01 8.73 -2.12
N LEU A 277 -6.85 8.98 -1.52
CA LEU A 277 -5.54 8.55 -2.02
C LEU A 277 -4.96 7.54 -1.02
N ASP A 278 -4.87 6.30 -1.46
CA ASP A 278 -4.36 5.14 -0.73
C ASP A 278 -2.95 4.81 -1.20
N VAL A 279 -1.97 4.92 -0.31
CA VAL A 279 -0.61 4.47 -0.54
C VAL A 279 -0.44 3.14 0.17
N SER A 280 -0.27 2.07 -0.61
CA SER A 280 -0.02 0.72 -0.13
C SER A 280 1.34 0.22 -0.60
N ALA A 281 1.95 -0.69 0.15
CA ALA A 281 3.18 -1.33 -0.28
C ALA A 281 2.89 -2.50 -1.23
N LEU A 282 3.54 -2.55 -2.39
CA LEU A 282 3.36 -3.56 -3.43
C LEU A 282 4.71 -4.22 -3.74
N ARG A 283 4.94 -5.43 -3.20
CA ARG A 283 6.23 -6.15 -3.29
C ARG A 283 7.39 -5.24 -2.86
N TYR A 284 8.11 -4.69 -3.83
CA TYR A 284 9.28 -3.83 -3.66
C TYR A 284 9.01 -2.36 -4.02
N SER A 285 7.76 -1.98 -4.29
CA SER A 285 7.37 -0.61 -4.63
C SER A 285 6.13 -0.14 -3.86
N LYS A 286 5.64 1.06 -4.19
CA LYS A 286 4.42 1.61 -3.60
C LYS A 286 3.35 1.77 -4.66
N LEU A 287 2.15 1.35 -4.32
CA LEU A 287 0.96 1.46 -5.14
C LEU A 287 0.08 2.57 -4.57
N ILE A 288 -0.11 3.60 -5.38
CA ILE A 288 -0.95 4.76 -5.10
C ILE A 288 -2.27 4.55 -5.82
N ARG A 289 -3.35 4.30 -5.09
CA ARG A 289 -4.71 4.17 -5.65
C ARG A 289 -5.51 5.43 -5.35
N ILE A 290 -6.23 5.92 -6.34
CA ILE A 290 -7.08 7.09 -6.19
C ILE A 290 -8.51 6.71 -6.53
N TYR A 291 -9.41 6.84 -5.57
CA TYR A 291 -10.80 6.39 -5.67
C TYR A 291 -11.75 7.25 -4.83
N SER A 292 -13.06 7.01 -4.96
CA SER A 292 -14.09 7.71 -4.19
C SER A 292 -14.17 7.23 -2.73
N THR A 293 -14.89 7.95 -1.88
CA THR A 293 -15.13 7.53 -0.49
C THR A 293 -16.06 6.33 -0.35
N VAL A 294 -16.74 5.88 -1.41
CA VAL A 294 -17.69 4.77 -1.33
C VAL A 294 -17.21 3.60 -2.18
N VAL A 295 -16.96 2.46 -1.53
CA VAL A 295 -16.47 1.23 -2.18
C VAL A 295 -17.50 0.12 -1.99
N LEU A 296 -17.97 -0.47 -3.09
CA LEU A 296 -18.86 -1.63 -3.05
C LEU A 296 -18.03 -2.93 -3.08
N LEU A 297 -18.33 -3.85 -2.19
CA LEU A 297 -17.77 -5.20 -2.16
C LEU A 297 -18.87 -6.22 -2.42
N ASN A 298 -18.68 -7.07 -3.44
CA ASN A 298 -19.54 -8.22 -3.65
C ASN A 298 -19.03 -9.42 -2.83
N ALA A 299 -19.63 -9.67 -1.68
CA ALA A 299 -19.40 -10.87 -0.86
C ALA A 299 -20.46 -11.96 -1.09
N THR A 300 -21.18 -11.91 -2.21
CA THR A 300 -22.10 -12.99 -2.64
C THR A 300 -21.36 -13.99 -3.54
N SER A 301 -21.94 -15.18 -3.73
CA SER A 301 -21.39 -16.21 -4.63
C SER A 301 -21.68 -15.96 -6.11
N THR A 302 -22.46 -14.92 -6.45
CA THR A 302 -22.89 -14.61 -7.81
C THR A 302 -22.34 -13.26 -8.27
N PRO A 303 -21.94 -13.10 -9.54
CA PRO A 303 -21.60 -11.79 -10.06
C PRO A 303 -22.83 -10.87 -10.08
N LEU A 304 -22.64 -9.61 -9.68
CA LEU A 304 -23.70 -8.62 -9.56
C LEU A 304 -23.50 -7.49 -10.58
N GLU A 305 -24.54 -7.18 -11.35
CA GLU A 305 -24.60 -5.98 -12.17
C GLU A 305 -25.07 -4.79 -11.34
N LEU A 306 -24.44 -3.63 -11.54
CA LEU A 306 -24.83 -2.37 -10.94
C LEU A 306 -25.44 -1.44 -11.95
N ARG A 307 -26.51 -0.77 -11.54
CA ARG A 307 -27.14 0.30 -12.30
C ARG A 307 -27.34 1.52 -11.42
N PHE A 308 -26.95 2.68 -11.95
CA PHE A 308 -27.23 3.95 -11.33
C PHE A 308 -28.31 4.68 -12.10
N ASP A 309 -29.41 4.98 -11.41
CA ASP A 309 -30.45 5.82 -11.96
C ASP A 309 -30.09 7.28 -11.67
N ILE A 310 -29.79 8.02 -12.73
CA ILE A 310 -29.51 9.45 -12.69
C ILE A 310 -30.85 10.18 -12.91
N PRO A 311 -31.21 11.19 -12.10
CA PRO A 311 -32.42 11.98 -12.33
C PRO A 311 -32.36 12.75 -13.67
N PHE A 312 -33.51 13.28 -14.11
CA PHE A 312 -33.64 14.18 -15.28
C PHE A 312 -33.57 13.54 -16.69
N GLY A 313 -33.97 12.27 -16.83
CA GLY A 313 -34.17 11.66 -18.16
C GLY A 313 -32.89 11.24 -18.89
N VAL A 314 -31.74 11.29 -18.20
CA VAL A 314 -30.48 10.71 -18.69
C VAL A 314 -30.57 9.18 -18.61
N SER A 315 -29.99 8.49 -19.58
CA SER A 315 -29.95 7.02 -19.57
C SER A 315 -29.21 6.52 -18.33
N PRO A 316 -29.77 5.56 -17.57
CA PRO A 316 -29.09 4.93 -16.45
C PRO A 316 -27.74 4.36 -16.88
N THR A 317 -26.73 4.52 -16.03
CA THR A 317 -25.41 3.94 -16.27
C THR A 317 -25.34 2.55 -15.67
N ILE A 318 -25.03 1.56 -16.49
CA ILE A 318 -24.81 0.17 -16.06
C ILE A 318 -23.31 -0.07 -16.09
N PHE A 319 -22.78 -0.58 -14.99
CA PHE A 319 -21.36 -0.90 -14.84
C PHE A 319 -21.11 -2.37 -15.11
N ASP A 320 -19.85 -2.69 -15.37
CA ASP A 320 -19.41 -4.08 -15.52
C ASP A 320 -19.76 -4.91 -14.27
N PRO A 321 -20.09 -6.20 -14.45
CA PRO A 321 -20.42 -7.07 -13.33
C PRO A 321 -19.29 -7.15 -12.31
N ILE A 322 -19.64 -6.97 -11.04
CA ILE A 322 -18.72 -7.14 -9.92
C ILE A 322 -18.73 -8.61 -9.55
N HIS A 323 -17.58 -9.25 -9.67
CA HIS A 323 -17.41 -10.66 -9.38
C HIS A 323 -17.38 -10.93 -7.87
N PRO A 324 -17.69 -12.16 -7.43
CA PRO A 324 -17.51 -12.56 -6.03
C PRO A 324 -16.12 -12.21 -5.49
N GLY A 325 -16.05 -11.55 -4.34
CA GLY A 325 -14.84 -11.06 -3.69
C GLY A 325 -14.27 -9.75 -4.26
N GLN A 326 -14.79 -9.24 -5.37
CA GLN A 326 -14.28 -8.04 -6.03
C GLN A 326 -14.78 -6.76 -5.34
N GLN A 327 -13.88 -5.79 -5.21
CA GLN A 327 -14.20 -4.43 -4.78
C GLN A 327 -14.33 -3.50 -5.99
N PHE A 328 -15.30 -2.60 -5.92
CA PHE A 328 -15.59 -1.63 -6.96
C PHE A 328 -15.80 -0.25 -6.31
N PRO A 329 -14.83 0.67 -6.41
CA PRO A 329 -15.03 2.05 -5.99
C PRO A 329 -16.04 2.73 -6.90
N LEU A 330 -17.00 3.43 -6.31
CA LEU A 330 -18.03 4.11 -7.08
C LEU A 330 -17.44 5.34 -7.80
N PRO A 331 -17.96 5.71 -8.99
CA PRO A 331 -17.67 7.00 -9.59
C PRO A 331 -17.91 8.16 -8.62
N LEU A 332 -17.04 9.18 -8.65
CA LEU A 332 -17.05 10.30 -7.70
C LEU A 332 -18.42 10.99 -7.60
N HIS A 333 -19.01 11.33 -8.74
CA HIS A 333 -20.33 11.98 -8.79
C HIS A 333 -21.48 11.08 -8.30
N LEU A 334 -21.35 9.76 -8.42
CA LEU A 334 -22.36 8.81 -8.00
C LEU A 334 -22.25 8.49 -6.50
N ALA A 335 -21.05 8.53 -5.93
CA ALA A 335 -20.81 8.27 -4.52
C ALA A 335 -21.63 9.19 -3.60
N GLU A 336 -21.86 10.45 -4.01
CA GLU A 336 -22.59 11.43 -3.20
C GLU A 336 -24.10 11.48 -3.48
N ALA A 337 -24.48 11.52 -4.77
CA ALA A 337 -25.87 11.82 -5.17
C ALA A 337 -26.61 10.66 -5.86
N GLY A 338 -25.95 9.51 -6.08
CA GLY A 338 -26.48 8.40 -6.87
C GLY A 338 -27.61 7.61 -6.20
N CYS A 339 -28.54 7.14 -7.03
CA CYS A 339 -29.48 6.06 -6.68
C CYS A 339 -28.98 4.74 -7.28
N VAL A 340 -28.64 3.77 -6.45
CA VAL A 340 -28.09 2.49 -6.88
C VAL A 340 -29.16 1.41 -6.92
N ARG A 341 -29.07 0.55 -7.94
CA ARG A 341 -29.78 -0.72 -8.07
C ARG A 341 -28.78 -1.81 -8.44
N TRP A 342 -29.09 -3.04 -8.07
CA TRP A 342 -28.29 -4.20 -8.44
C TRP A 342 -29.17 -5.37 -8.84
N ARG A 343 -28.58 -6.33 -9.55
CA ARG A 343 -29.16 -7.64 -9.82
C ARG A 343 -28.07 -8.68 -10.04
N PRO A 344 -28.34 -9.98 -9.87
CA PRO A 344 -27.47 -11.02 -10.41
C PRO A 344 -27.26 -10.83 -11.91
N MET A 345 -26.05 -11.11 -12.38
CA MET A 345 -25.69 -10.98 -13.79
C MET A 345 -26.65 -11.74 -14.71
N GLY A 346 -27.05 -11.08 -15.80
CA GLY A 346 -27.99 -11.62 -16.78
C GLY A 346 -29.43 -11.13 -16.63
N ASN A 347 -30.34 -11.74 -17.38
CA ASN A 347 -31.74 -11.29 -17.52
C ASN A 347 -32.76 -12.16 -16.78
N SER A 348 -32.29 -13.11 -15.97
CA SER A 348 -33.13 -14.00 -15.16
C SER A 348 -33.79 -13.29 -13.98
N TYR A 349 -33.25 -12.14 -13.57
CA TYR A 349 -33.75 -11.34 -12.45
C TYR A 349 -34.01 -9.89 -12.86
N LEU A 350 -35.03 -9.30 -12.25
CA LEU A 350 -35.33 -7.87 -12.29
C LEU A 350 -34.34 -7.11 -11.39
N TRP A 351 -34.18 -5.82 -11.67
CA TRP A 351 -33.40 -4.90 -10.83
C TRP A 351 -34.01 -4.81 -9.42
N SER A 352 -33.14 -4.70 -8.41
CA SER A 352 -33.54 -4.37 -7.05
C SER A 352 -34.26 -3.02 -6.97
N GLU A 353 -34.86 -2.77 -5.81
CA GLU A 353 -35.35 -1.43 -5.46
C GLU A 353 -34.24 -0.37 -5.56
N ALA A 354 -34.62 0.85 -5.91
CA ALA A 354 -33.71 1.98 -6.00
C ALA A 354 -33.41 2.52 -4.60
N HIS A 355 -32.12 2.66 -4.28
CA HIS A 355 -31.72 3.23 -3.00
C HIS A 355 -30.76 4.39 -3.19
N LYS A 356 -31.11 5.53 -2.58
CA LYS A 356 -30.22 6.69 -2.50
C LYS A 356 -29.08 6.37 -1.54
N LEU A 357 -27.83 6.56 -1.99
CA LEU A 357 -26.64 6.25 -1.19
C LEU A 357 -26.62 7.01 0.13
N SER A 358 -27.02 8.29 0.15
CA SER A 358 -27.14 9.09 1.37
C SER A 358 -28.01 8.45 2.47
N ASN A 359 -28.95 7.57 2.10
CA ASN A 359 -29.80 6.87 3.07
C ASN A 359 -29.19 5.54 3.54
N LEU A 360 -28.18 5.04 2.84
CA LEU A 360 -27.46 3.79 3.17
C LEU A 360 -26.24 4.07 4.05
N LEU A 361 -25.54 5.19 3.85
CA LEU A 361 -24.33 5.56 4.59
C LEU A 361 -24.51 5.78 6.11
N PRO A 362 -25.56 6.47 6.61
CA PRO A 362 -25.74 6.76 8.03
C PRO A 362 -26.25 5.56 8.85
N ILE A 363 -26.19 4.33 8.31
CA ILE A 363 -26.51 3.11 9.07
C ILE A 363 -25.37 2.90 10.09
N ASN A 364 -25.51 3.61 11.20
CA ASN A 364 -24.64 3.59 12.37
C ASN A 364 -24.43 2.16 12.85
N SER A 365 -23.18 1.69 12.70
CA SER A 365 -22.28 1.13 13.72
C SER A 365 -22.76 0.02 14.68
N LYS A 366 -24.02 -0.41 14.63
CA LYS A 366 -24.50 -1.58 15.39
C LYS A 366 -24.26 -2.83 14.56
N VAL A 367 -23.34 -3.66 15.05
CA VAL A 367 -23.13 -5.03 14.59
C VAL A 367 -24.50 -5.71 14.45
N GLY A 368 -24.84 -6.18 13.24
CA GLY A 368 -26.07 -6.94 12.97
C GLY A 368 -27.20 -6.20 12.25
N ASN A 369 -27.10 -4.90 11.96
CA ASN A 369 -28.10 -4.19 11.16
C ASN A 369 -27.85 -4.37 9.66
N PHE A 370 -28.41 -5.44 9.10
CA PHE A 370 -28.41 -5.70 7.65
C PHE A 370 -29.67 -5.15 7.00
N LYS A 371 -29.53 -4.45 5.88
CA LYS A 371 -30.67 -4.17 5.02
C LYS A 371 -30.83 -5.34 4.05
N SER A 372 -31.98 -5.99 4.05
CA SER A 372 -32.26 -7.07 3.11
C SER A 372 -32.77 -6.53 1.78
N PHE A 373 -32.34 -7.12 0.68
CA PHE A 373 -32.80 -6.80 -0.67
C PHE A 373 -33.20 -8.07 -1.39
N ILE A 374 -34.14 -7.89 -2.31
CA ILE A 374 -34.73 -8.96 -3.09
C ILE A 374 -34.70 -8.54 -4.55
N CYS A 375 -34.16 -9.40 -5.40
CA CYS A 375 -34.29 -9.31 -6.85
C CYS A 375 -35.28 -10.39 -7.28
N TYR A 376 -36.44 -9.96 -7.79
CA TYR A 376 -37.48 -10.88 -8.24
C TYR A 376 -37.07 -11.54 -9.55
N PRO A 377 -37.38 -12.83 -9.73
CA PRO A 377 -37.07 -13.51 -10.98
C PRO A 377 -38.00 -13.03 -12.09
N SER A 378 -37.49 -13.01 -13.32
CA SER A 378 -38.26 -12.70 -14.52
C SER A 378 -39.29 -13.81 -14.83
N HIS A 379 -39.03 -15.03 -14.36
CA HIS A 379 -39.93 -16.18 -14.51
C HIS A 379 -40.55 -16.56 -13.15
N PRO A 380 -41.88 -16.81 -13.09
CA PRO A 380 -42.60 -17.06 -11.83
C PRO A 380 -42.22 -18.36 -11.11
N ASN A 381 -41.57 -19.30 -11.81
CA ASN A 381 -41.18 -20.60 -11.25
C ASN A 381 -39.79 -20.58 -10.57
N SER A 382 -39.05 -19.48 -10.65
CA SER A 382 -37.73 -19.37 -10.03
C SER A 382 -37.84 -18.77 -8.62
N HIS A 383 -36.87 -19.07 -7.76
CA HIS A 383 -36.79 -18.44 -6.45
C HIS A 383 -36.20 -17.02 -6.55
N PRO A 384 -36.63 -16.07 -5.70
CA PRO A 384 -36.04 -14.73 -5.69
C PRO A 384 -34.61 -14.76 -5.16
N PHE A 385 -33.76 -13.94 -5.76
CA PHE A 385 -32.41 -13.74 -5.26
C PHE A 385 -32.46 -12.76 -4.07
N ARG A 386 -31.79 -13.12 -2.97
CA ARG A 386 -31.77 -12.32 -1.74
C ARG A 386 -30.34 -12.01 -1.35
N CYS A 387 -30.08 -10.76 -0.96
CA CYS A 387 -28.79 -10.34 -0.42
C CYS A 387 -29.00 -9.33 0.72
N CYS A 388 -27.98 -9.20 1.55
CA CYS A 388 -27.93 -8.26 2.66
C CYS A 388 -26.86 -7.21 2.41
N LEU A 389 -27.17 -5.93 2.63
CA LEU A 389 -26.18 -4.85 2.65
C LEU A 389 -25.80 -4.55 4.09
N SER A 390 -24.50 -4.52 4.34
CA SER A 390 -23.90 -3.93 5.53
C SER A 390 -22.95 -2.80 5.15
N VAL A 391 -22.81 -1.82 6.03
CA VAL A 391 -21.91 -0.67 5.83
C VAL A 391 -20.80 -0.70 6.88
N LYS A 392 -19.55 -0.68 6.44
CA LYS A 392 -18.38 -0.52 7.30
C LYS A 392 -17.73 0.83 6.99
N SER A 393 -17.81 1.76 7.93
CA SER A 393 -17.22 3.09 7.80
C SER A 393 -15.87 3.14 8.51
N ILE A 394 -14.86 3.71 7.87
CA ILE A 394 -13.54 3.98 8.46
C ILE A 394 -13.39 5.50 8.49
N SER A 395 -13.20 6.08 9.69
CA SER A 395 -12.89 7.50 9.82
C SER A 395 -11.45 7.76 9.37
N LEU A 396 -11.27 8.85 8.64
CA LEU A 396 -9.99 9.37 8.23
C LEU A 396 -9.79 10.73 8.90
N THR A 397 -8.65 10.89 9.54
CA THR A 397 -8.15 12.21 9.90
C THR A 397 -7.63 12.87 8.63
N SER A 398 -8.23 13.98 8.21
CA SER A 398 -7.74 14.78 7.09
C SER A 398 -6.26 15.13 7.34
N SER A 399 -5.36 14.66 6.48
CA SER A 399 -3.95 15.05 6.52
C SER A 399 -3.77 16.39 5.80
N GLY A 400 -4.44 17.42 6.31
CA GLY A 400 -4.08 18.78 5.96
C GLY A 400 -2.73 19.07 6.61
N TRP A 401 -1.73 19.49 5.82
CA TRP A 401 -0.57 20.18 6.39
C TRP A 401 -1.12 21.28 7.30
N LEU A 402 -0.87 21.16 8.61
CA LEU A 402 -1.36 22.09 9.62
C LEU A 402 -0.81 23.48 9.27
N LYS A 403 -1.58 24.30 8.56
CA LYS A 403 -1.38 25.74 8.63
C LYS A 403 -1.61 26.06 10.10
N ASN A 404 -0.56 26.48 10.79
CA ASN A 404 -0.48 26.68 12.25
C ASN A 404 -1.52 27.64 12.87
N ASN A 405 -2.62 27.98 12.18
CA ASN A 405 -3.61 28.96 12.63
C ASN A 405 -5.08 28.49 12.49
N LEU A 406 -5.38 27.18 12.36
CA LEU A 406 -6.77 26.71 12.44
C LEU A 406 -6.98 25.81 13.67
N SER A 407 -7.99 26.16 14.47
CA SER A 407 -8.39 25.42 15.66
C SER A 407 -8.67 23.95 15.35
N VAL A 408 -8.22 23.07 16.25
CA VAL A 408 -8.37 21.60 16.22
C VAL A 408 -9.85 21.14 16.10
N ASP A 409 -10.81 22.04 16.27
CA ASP A 409 -12.26 21.76 16.32
C ASP A 409 -12.97 21.72 14.95
N ASP A 410 -12.30 22.07 13.84
CA ASP A 410 -12.94 22.20 12.52
C ASP A 410 -12.39 21.23 11.46
N ALA A 411 -11.65 20.19 11.89
CA ALA A 411 -11.19 19.14 11.00
C ALA A 411 -12.40 18.31 10.53
N LYS A 412 -12.85 18.55 9.29
CA LYS A 412 -13.83 17.67 8.64
C LYS A 412 -13.34 16.23 8.73
N GLU A 413 -14.05 15.40 9.47
CA GLU A 413 -13.83 13.97 9.46
C GLU A 413 -14.36 13.39 8.16
N HIS A 414 -13.46 12.87 7.33
CA HIS A 414 -13.85 12.13 6.14
C HIS A 414 -14.06 10.68 6.50
N TYR A 415 -15.07 10.05 5.90
CA TYR A 415 -15.37 8.64 6.12
C TYR A 415 -15.25 7.89 4.79
N ILE A 416 -14.51 6.78 4.79
CA ILE A 416 -14.61 5.78 3.72
C ILE A 416 -15.70 4.80 4.11
N HIS A 417 -16.67 4.62 3.23
CA HIS A 417 -17.78 3.71 3.42
C HIS A 417 -17.64 2.48 2.52
N HIS A 418 -17.42 1.32 3.13
CA HIS A 418 -17.47 0.03 2.47
C HIS A 418 -18.89 -0.51 2.52
N LEU A 419 -19.54 -0.56 1.37
CA LEU A 419 -20.85 -1.17 1.16
C LEU A 419 -20.64 -2.64 0.80
N ILE A 420 -21.04 -3.57 1.68
CA ILE A 420 -20.78 -5.00 1.51
C ILE A 420 -22.10 -5.71 1.22
N LEU A 421 -22.24 -6.24 0.01
CA LEU A 421 -23.37 -7.09 -0.39
C LEU A 421 -23.03 -8.55 -0.09
N SER A 422 -23.74 -9.15 0.86
CA SER A 422 -23.47 -10.50 1.37
C SER A 422 -24.66 -11.42 1.21
N ALA A 423 -24.42 -12.73 1.24
CA ALA A 423 -25.50 -13.71 1.33
C ALA A 423 -26.26 -13.54 2.66
N PRO A 424 -27.59 -13.76 2.69
CA PRO A 424 -28.38 -13.61 3.92
C PRO A 424 -27.96 -14.56 5.05
N LEU A 425 -27.40 -15.71 4.69
CA LEU A 425 -26.88 -16.70 5.62
C LEU A 425 -25.58 -17.26 5.03
N VAL A 426 -24.52 -17.23 5.83
CA VAL A 426 -23.23 -17.84 5.52
C VAL A 426 -22.93 -18.82 6.65
N ILE A 427 -22.69 -20.08 6.29
CA ILE A 427 -22.33 -21.13 7.24
C ILE A 427 -20.94 -21.62 6.84
N ASN A 428 -19.98 -21.40 7.73
CA ASN A 428 -18.62 -21.88 7.57
C ASN A 428 -18.41 -23.06 8.52
N ASN A 429 -17.92 -24.17 7.99
CA ASN A 429 -17.52 -25.30 8.80
C ASN A 429 -16.02 -25.17 9.11
N PHE A 430 -15.66 -25.00 10.38
CA PHE A 430 -14.26 -25.01 10.83
C PHE A 430 -13.90 -26.31 11.58
N LEU A 431 -14.75 -27.34 11.44
CA LEU A 431 -14.50 -28.65 12.04
C LEU A 431 -13.80 -29.55 11.01
N PRO A 432 -12.92 -30.45 11.46
CA PRO A 432 -12.23 -31.42 10.59
C PRO A 432 -13.16 -32.52 10.03
N LYS A 433 -14.47 -32.40 10.25
CA LYS A 433 -15.50 -33.35 9.79
C LYS A 433 -16.62 -32.61 9.09
N GLU A 434 -17.14 -33.21 8.02
CA GLU A 434 -18.28 -32.69 7.28
C GLU A 434 -19.52 -32.57 8.18
N ILE A 435 -20.22 -31.45 8.05
CA ILE A 435 -21.50 -31.20 8.72
C ILE A 435 -22.62 -31.34 7.68
N LEU A 436 -23.68 -32.07 8.04
CA LEU A 436 -24.93 -32.14 7.28
C LEU A 436 -25.88 -31.06 7.80
N LEU A 437 -26.17 -30.08 6.96
CA LEU A 437 -27.17 -29.06 7.22
C LEU A 437 -28.49 -29.48 6.56
N ASN A 438 -29.52 -29.68 7.37
CA ASN A 438 -30.88 -29.87 6.88
C ASN A 438 -31.67 -28.57 7.12
N SER A 439 -32.25 -28.02 6.05
CA SER A 439 -33.11 -26.86 6.09
C SER A 439 -34.48 -27.24 5.55
N GLU A 440 -35.52 -27.06 6.37
CA GLU A 440 -36.90 -27.27 5.97
C GLU A 440 -37.49 -25.91 5.55
N SER A 441 -37.89 -25.78 4.28
CA SER A 441 -38.55 -24.57 3.78
C SER A 441 -39.80 -24.93 3.01
N GLY A 442 -40.97 -24.53 3.53
CA GLY A 442 -42.25 -24.73 2.85
C GLY A 442 -42.62 -26.20 2.58
N GLY A 443 -42.18 -27.13 3.43
CA GLY A 443 -42.45 -28.57 3.30
C GLY A 443 -41.49 -29.32 2.36
N VAL A 444 -40.38 -28.69 1.96
CA VAL A 444 -39.28 -29.33 1.23
C VAL A 444 -38.03 -29.33 2.10
N ASP A 445 -37.46 -30.52 2.31
CA ASP A 445 -36.18 -30.71 3.01
C ASP A 445 -35.01 -30.52 2.04
N HIS A 446 -34.15 -29.56 2.35
CA HIS A 446 -32.90 -29.34 1.66
C HIS A 446 -31.74 -29.80 2.53
N THR A 447 -31.02 -30.81 2.08
CA THR A 447 -29.81 -31.32 2.76
C THR A 447 -28.56 -30.85 2.02
N VAL A 448 -27.68 -30.14 2.72
CA VAL A 448 -26.39 -29.65 2.21
C VAL A 448 -25.26 -30.20 3.06
N ARG A 449 -24.22 -30.73 2.43
CA ARG A 449 -22.98 -31.13 3.11
C ARG A 449 -21.99 -29.98 3.07
N ILE A 450 -21.43 -29.64 4.22
CA ILE A 450 -20.48 -28.54 4.38
C ILE A 450 -19.17 -29.14 4.90
N SER A 451 -18.15 -29.18 4.05
CA SER A 451 -16.77 -29.51 4.41
C SER A 451 -16.02 -28.25 4.86
N GLU A 452 -14.83 -28.43 5.42
CA GLU A 452 -13.89 -27.35 5.80
C GLU A 452 -13.49 -26.46 4.61
#